data_AF-R7IM31-F1
#
_entry.id   AF-R7IM31-F1
#
_cell.length_a   1.000
_cell.length_b   1.000
_cell.length_c   1.000
_cell.angle_alpha   90.00
_cell.angle_beta   90.00
_cell.angle_gamma   90.00
#
_symmetry.space_group_name_H-M   'P 1'
#
loop_
_entity.id
_entity.type
_entity.pdbx_description
1 polymer ?
#
loop_
_entity_poly.entity_id
_entity_poly.type
_entity_poly.pdbx_seq_one_letter_code
_entity_poly.pdbx_strand_id
1 'polypeptide(L)'
;MTVTAIKIMFVLGILGHALNMYCDRILSIFPNGTIKFDNIAEIKKDGVLAKMMEGVSPEVPLRSAVLGVFALVLEFLSYVSLGIYTYEKSQVFGAIMFVTAAFFCIVGSGFHVKTALAEYVFLKLDGDSRAKDIMLDLKDNALILRICMAGMVVYIITLIAAIVTGVIGFPVWSVIFTILPVAILLFPLKIIGTLHIAAMVSMFAWIFLI
;
A
#
# COMPACT_ATOMS: atom_id res chain seq x y z
N MET A 1 -25.58 -3.48 1.81
CA MET A 1 -24.80 -4.75 1.86
C MET A 1 -24.94 -5.36 3.25
N THR A 2 -24.95 -6.69 3.43
CA THR A 2 -25.11 -7.24 4.80
C THR A 2 -23.86 -6.97 5.64
N VAL A 3 -24.05 -6.83 6.96
CA VAL A 3 -22.95 -6.65 7.93
C VAL A 3 -21.91 -7.77 7.80
N THR A 4 -22.37 -9.02 7.66
CA THR A 4 -21.49 -10.19 7.44
C THR A 4 -20.65 -10.04 6.18
N ALA A 5 -21.24 -9.59 5.07
CA ALA A 5 -20.51 -9.39 3.82
C ALA A 5 -19.43 -8.29 3.98
N ILE A 6 -19.74 -7.17 4.64
CA ILE A 6 -18.75 -6.11 4.92
C ILE A 6 -17.58 -6.66 5.73
N LYS A 7 -17.84 -7.44 6.79
CA LYS A 7 -16.79 -8.04 7.61
C LYS A 7 -15.90 -9.00 6.81
N ILE A 8 -16.48 -9.79 5.91
CA ILE A 8 -15.71 -10.63 4.98
C ILE A 8 -14.81 -9.77 4.09
N MET A 9 -15.33 -8.66 3.54
CA MET A 9 -14.52 -7.74 2.72
C MET A 9 -13.37 -7.13 3.51
N PHE A 10 -13.55 -6.80 4.79
CA PHE A 10 -12.46 -6.36 5.66
C PHE A 10 -11.40 -7.43 5.87
N VAL A 11 -11.79 -8.68 6.09
CA VAL A 11 -10.84 -9.81 6.20
C VAL A 11 -10.05 -9.96 4.90
N LEU A 12 -10.70 -9.88 3.74
CA LEU A 12 -10.00 -9.89 2.45
C LEU A 12 -9.01 -8.74 2.32
N GLY A 13 -9.39 -7.52 2.72
CA GLY A 13 -8.48 -6.38 2.72
C GLY A 13 -7.27 -6.56 3.63
N ILE A 14 -7.46 -7.17 4.82
CA ILE A 14 -6.35 -7.52 5.72
C ILE A 14 -5.38 -8.50 5.03
N LEU A 15 -5.91 -9.53 4.36
CA LEU A 15 -5.09 -10.48 3.59
C LEU A 15 -4.37 -9.80 2.42
N GLY A 16 -5.05 -8.87 1.74
CA GLY A 16 -4.46 -8.04 0.69
C GLY A 16 -3.26 -7.24 1.20
N HIS A 17 -3.44 -6.49 2.30
CA HIS A 17 -2.35 -5.74 2.91
C HIS A 17 -1.21 -6.63 3.42
N ALA A 18 -1.51 -7.82 3.95
CA ALA A 18 -0.47 -8.78 4.33
C ALA A 18 0.35 -9.25 3.12
N LEU A 19 -0.31 -9.52 1.99
CA LEU A 19 0.33 -9.89 0.73
C LEU A 19 1.16 -8.74 0.16
N ASN A 20 0.66 -7.50 0.17
CA ASN A 20 1.42 -6.34 -0.27
C ASN A 20 2.62 -6.05 0.62
N MET A 21 2.50 -6.22 1.94
CA MET A 21 3.65 -6.15 2.84
C MET A 21 4.69 -7.23 2.52
N TYR A 22 4.26 -8.44 2.14
CA TYR A 22 5.18 -9.47 1.66
C TYR A 22 5.89 -9.03 0.36
N CYS A 23 5.15 -8.47 -0.61
CA CYS A 23 5.70 -7.89 -1.83
C CYS A 23 6.78 -6.84 -1.54
N ASP A 24 6.49 -5.87 -0.68
CA ASP A 24 7.46 -4.83 -0.28
C ASP A 24 8.74 -5.43 0.29
N ARG A 25 8.61 -6.50 1.11
CA ARG A 25 9.74 -7.16 1.75
C ARG A 25 10.60 -7.92 0.76
N ILE A 26 10.02 -8.65 -0.20
CA ILE A 26 10.82 -9.38 -1.20
C ILE A 26 11.51 -8.46 -2.21
N LEU A 27 11.07 -7.21 -2.33
CA LEU A 27 11.71 -6.16 -3.14
C LEU A 27 12.65 -5.23 -2.35
N SER A 28 12.74 -5.41 -1.04
CA SER A 28 13.55 -4.52 -0.18
C SER A 28 14.55 -5.28 0.67
N ILE A 29 14.33 -6.55 0.98
CA ILE A 29 15.19 -7.39 1.82
C ILE A 29 15.83 -8.45 0.92
N PHE A 30 17.10 -8.27 0.61
CA PHE A 30 17.88 -9.15 -0.27
C PHE A 30 18.91 -9.96 0.54
N PRO A 31 19.51 -11.01 -0.04
CA PRO A 31 20.51 -11.83 0.64
C PRO A 31 21.71 -11.03 1.18
N ASN A 32 22.13 -10.00 0.43
CA ASN A 32 23.36 -9.25 0.72
C ASN A 32 23.09 -7.82 1.20
N GLY A 33 21.85 -7.50 1.57
CA GLY A 33 21.52 -6.20 2.16
C GLY A 33 20.04 -5.85 2.09
N THR A 34 19.69 -4.67 2.59
CA THR A 34 18.29 -4.22 2.66
C THR A 34 18.20 -2.78 2.21
N ILE A 35 17.23 -2.47 1.35
CA ILE A 35 16.86 -1.11 0.97
C ILE A 35 16.06 -0.49 2.12
N LYS A 36 16.56 0.64 2.64
CA LYS A 36 15.93 1.42 3.70
C LYS A 36 16.03 2.91 3.38
N PHE A 37 15.24 3.72 4.06
CA PHE A 37 15.28 5.18 3.87
C PHE A 37 16.64 5.80 4.25
N ASP A 38 17.38 5.20 5.17
CA ASP A 38 18.66 5.70 5.67
C ASP A 38 19.85 5.38 4.76
N ASN A 39 19.73 4.43 3.82
CA ASN A 39 20.83 4.04 2.92
C ASN A 39 20.56 4.32 1.43
N ILE A 40 19.53 5.10 1.10
CA ILE A 40 19.20 5.46 -0.29
C ILE A 40 20.40 6.08 -1.02
N ALA A 41 21.13 7.00 -0.36
CA ALA A 41 22.29 7.65 -0.97
C ALA A 41 23.44 6.67 -1.27
N GLU A 42 23.58 5.61 -0.48
CA GLU A 42 24.58 4.57 -0.69
C GLU A 42 24.20 3.64 -1.84
N ILE A 43 22.93 3.26 -1.94
CA ILE A 43 22.39 2.39 -3.00
C ILE A 43 22.58 2.99 -4.40
N LYS A 44 22.60 4.33 -4.51
CA LYS A 44 22.81 5.02 -5.79
C LYS A 44 24.24 4.85 -6.33
N LYS A 45 25.23 4.52 -5.49
CA LYS A 45 26.62 4.30 -5.92
C LYS A 45 26.73 3.06 -6.81
N ASP A 46 27.64 3.11 -7.78
CA ASP A 46 27.85 2.01 -8.72
C ASP A 46 28.24 0.70 -8.03
N GLY A 47 27.69 -0.40 -8.52
CA GLY A 47 27.96 -1.75 -8.02
C GLY A 47 27.32 -2.10 -6.66
N VAL A 48 26.91 -1.11 -5.85
CA VAL A 48 26.32 -1.37 -4.52
C VAL A 48 25.02 -2.17 -4.63
N LEU A 49 24.10 -1.69 -5.47
CA LEU A 49 22.81 -2.34 -5.63
C LEU A 49 22.91 -3.72 -6.32
N ALA A 50 23.81 -3.85 -7.29
CA ALA A 50 24.08 -5.13 -7.96
C ALA A 50 24.58 -6.17 -6.95
N LYS A 51 25.56 -5.79 -6.10
CA LYS A 51 26.06 -6.64 -5.01
C LYS A 51 24.97 -6.97 -3.99
N MET A 52 24.14 -6.00 -3.64
CA MET A 52 23.03 -6.20 -2.70
C MET A 52 22.03 -7.25 -3.21
N MET A 53 21.74 -7.24 -4.51
CA MET A 53 20.81 -8.15 -5.17
C MET A 53 21.49 -9.39 -5.78
N GLU A 54 22.78 -9.61 -5.55
CA GLU A 54 23.49 -10.79 -6.03
C GLU A 54 22.84 -12.08 -5.47
N GLY A 55 22.53 -13.02 -6.37
CA GLY A 55 21.79 -14.24 -6.04
C GLY A 55 20.26 -14.10 -6.03
N VAL A 56 19.70 -12.91 -6.30
CA VAL A 56 18.26 -12.71 -6.44
C VAL A 56 17.80 -13.09 -7.85
N SER A 57 16.81 -13.98 -7.94
CA SER A 57 16.21 -14.35 -9.22
C SER A 57 15.34 -13.22 -9.79
N PRO A 58 15.39 -12.95 -11.12
CA PRO A 58 14.46 -12.05 -11.80
C PRO A 58 12.98 -12.43 -11.62
N GLU A 59 12.67 -13.68 -11.31
CA GLU A 59 11.28 -14.11 -11.04
C GLU A 59 10.72 -13.50 -9.74
N VAL A 60 11.56 -13.03 -8.83
CA VAL A 60 11.13 -12.43 -7.57
C VAL A 60 10.35 -11.13 -7.81
N PRO A 61 10.86 -10.14 -8.58
CA PRO A 61 10.06 -8.99 -8.96
C PRO A 61 8.78 -9.32 -9.75
N LEU A 62 8.82 -10.25 -10.71
CA LEU A 62 7.61 -10.63 -11.47
C LEU A 62 6.52 -11.21 -10.56
N ARG A 63 6.90 -12.08 -9.63
CA ARG A 63 5.99 -12.60 -8.60
C ARG A 63 5.42 -11.47 -7.76
N SER A 64 6.24 -10.50 -7.36
CA SER A 64 5.80 -9.32 -6.62
C SER A 64 4.80 -8.47 -7.41
N ALA A 65 4.98 -8.32 -8.73
CA ALA A 65 4.05 -7.57 -9.58
C ALA A 65 2.66 -8.23 -9.57
N VAL A 66 2.60 -9.55 -9.82
CA VAL A 66 1.34 -10.29 -9.89
C VAL A 66 0.65 -10.33 -8.53
N LEU A 67 1.39 -10.66 -7.47
CA LEU A 67 0.84 -10.69 -6.11
C LEU A 67 0.41 -9.31 -5.64
N GLY A 68 1.13 -8.25 -6.01
CA GLY A 68 0.79 -6.88 -5.63
C GLY A 68 -0.51 -6.39 -6.26
N VAL A 69 -0.74 -6.70 -7.53
CA VAL A 69 -2.01 -6.38 -8.21
C VAL A 69 -3.15 -7.20 -7.59
N PHE A 70 -2.95 -8.49 -7.35
CA PHE A 70 -3.95 -9.33 -6.69
C PHE A 70 -4.29 -8.83 -5.28
N ALA A 71 -3.28 -8.45 -4.51
CA ALA A 71 -3.44 -7.86 -3.19
C ALA A 71 -4.28 -6.57 -3.23
N LEU A 72 -4.02 -5.67 -4.19
CA LEU A 72 -4.80 -4.45 -4.34
C LEU A 72 -6.27 -4.68 -4.70
N VAL A 73 -6.59 -5.76 -5.43
CA VAL A 73 -7.99 -6.17 -5.63
C VAL A 73 -8.65 -6.51 -4.29
N LEU A 74 -7.96 -7.25 -3.42
CA LEU A 74 -8.49 -7.59 -2.09
C LEU A 74 -8.63 -6.36 -1.20
N GLU A 75 -7.64 -5.47 -1.20
CA GLU A 75 -7.69 -4.19 -0.48
C GLU A 75 -8.86 -3.32 -0.96
N PHE A 76 -9.07 -3.22 -2.27
CA PHE A 76 -10.16 -2.47 -2.88
C PHE A 76 -11.54 -2.91 -2.34
N LEU A 77 -11.76 -4.23 -2.20
CA LEU A 77 -13.02 -4.76 -1.66
C LEU A 77 -13.32 -4.23 -0.26
N SER A 78 -12.31 -4.17 0.60
CA SER A 78 -12.43 -3.62 1.96
C SER A 78 -12.76 -2.13 1.92
N TYR A 79 -11.98 -1.32 1.20
CA TYR A 79 -12.20 0.13 1.14
C TYR A 79 -13.53 0.52 0.52
N VAL A 80 -13.96 -0.18 -0.52
CA VAL A 80 -15.28 0.02 -1.12
C VAL A 80 -16.39 -0.42 -0.19
N SER A 81 -16.23 -1.51 0.55
CA SER A 81 -17.26 -1.95 1.50
C SER A 81 -17.53 -0.93 2.60
N LEU A 82 -16.48 -0.30 3.12
CA LEU A 82 -16.64 0.82 4.06
C LEU A 82 -17.23 2.05 3.37
N GLY A 83 -16.85 2.34 2.12
CA GLY A 83 -17.47 3.39 1.32
C GLY A 83 -18.98 3.18 1.13
N ILE A 84 -19.41 1.95 0.84
CA ILE A 84 -20.84 1.59 0.69
C ILE A 84 -21.56 1.72 2.02
N TYR A 85 -20.99 1.22 3.11
CA TYR A 85 -21.55 1.39 4.46
C TYR A 85 -21.74 2.88 4.81
N THR A 86 -20.75 3.71 4.48
CA THR A 86 -20.85 5.16 4.65
C THR A 86 -21.91 5.75 3.73
N TYR A 87 -22.03 5.29 2.47
CA TYR A 87 -23.01 5.78 1.49
C TYR A 87 -24.45 5.56 1.94
N GLU A 88 -24.74 4.42 2.58
CA GLU A 88 -26.06 4.13 3.16
C GLU A 88 -26.49 5.15 4.25
N LYS A 89 -25.55 5.92 4.81
CA LYS A 89 -25.79 6.93 5.86
C LYS A 89 -25.53 8.37 5.40
N SER A 90 -24.58 8.57 4.50
CA SER A 90 -24.27 9.84 3.85
C SER A 90 -23.77 9.58 2.45
N GLN A 91 -24.62 9.92 1.48
CA GLN A 91 -24.32 9.76 0.06
C GLN A 91 -23.06 10.51 -0.35
N VAL A 92 -22.83 11.70 0.22
CA VAL A 92 -21.65 12.53 -0.11
C VAL A 92 -20.36 11.89 0.38
N PHE A 93 -20.28 11.54 1.67
CA PHE A 93 -19.07 10.92 2.22
C PHE A 93 -18.81 9.56 1.58
N GLY A 94 -19.85 8.75 1.40
CA GLY A 94 -19.74 7.45 0.76
C GLY A 94 -19.28 7.53 -0.69
N ALA A 95 -19.78 8.49 -1.46
CA ALA A 95 -19.38 8.68 -2.86
C ALA A 95 -17.90 9.10 -2.96
N ILE A 96 -17.44 10.03 -2.12
CA ILE A 96 -16.03 10.44 -2.08
C ILE A 96 -15.15 9.24 -1.73
N MET A 97 -15.50 8.47 -0.70
CA MET A 97 -14.78 7.27 -0.30
C MET A 97 -14.74 6.22 -1.41
N PHE A 98 -15.85 5.99 -2.11
CA PHE A 98 -15.91 5.05 -3.22
C PHE A 98 -14.99 5.45 -4.39
N VAL A 99 -15.09 6.69 -4.85
CA VAL A 99 -14.30 7.20 -5.98
C VAL A 99 -12.81 7.17 -5.63
N THR A 100 -12.45 7.61 -4.42
CA THR A 100 -11.05 7.63 -3.99
C THR A 100 -10.49 6.22 -3.79
N ALA A 101 -11.27 5.27 -3.25
CA ALA A 101 -10.88 3.86 -3.14
C ALA A 101 -10.56 3.25 -4.50
N ALA A 102 -11.46 3.41 -5.47
CA ALA A 102 -11.22 2.94 -6.84
C ALA A 102 -9.96 3.59 -7.42
N PHE A 103 -9.83 4.90 -7.27
CA PHE A 103 -8.71 5.65 -7.81
C PHE A 103 -7.36 5.20 -7.26
N PHE A 104 -7.17 5.18 -5.92
CA PHE A 104 -5.86 4.82 -5.37
C PHE A 104 -5.52 3.34 -5.56
N CYS A 105 -6.51 2.43 -5.60
CA CYS A 105 -6.24 1.01 -5.88
C CYS A 105 -5.80 0.78 -7.34
N ILE A 106 -6.44 1.46 -8.30
CA ILE A 106 -6.06 1.39 -9.72
C ILE A 106 -4.65 1.98 -9.93
N VAL A 107 -4.42 3.19 -9.42
CA VAL A 107 -3.12 3.87 -9.56
C VAL A 107 -2.03 3.10 -8.81
N GLY A 108 -2.33 2.58 -7.62
CA GLY A 108 -1.43 1.70 -6.85
C GLY A 108 -1.04 0.44 -7.61
N SER A 109 -1.96 -0.15 -8.37
CA SER A 109 -1.67 -1.35 -9.17
C SER A 109 -0.63 -1.05 -10.25
N GLY A 110 -0.77 0.10 -10.90
CA GLY A 110 0.24 0.61 -11.84
C GLY A 110 1.59 0.84 -11.17
N PHE A 111 1.61 1.34 -9.93
CA PHE A 111 2.85 1.52 -9.17
C PHE A 111 3.56 0.19 -8.90
N HIS A 112 2.85 -0.82 -8.39
CA HIS A 112 3.44 -2.15 -8.11
C HIS A 112 4.02 -2.80 -9.36
N VAL A 113 3.30 -2.78 -10.48
CA VAL A 113 3.81 -3.36 -11.73
C VAL A 113 5.03 -2.59 -12.23
N LYS A 114 4.98 -1.26 -12.20
CA LYS A 114 6.08 -0.40 -12.64
C LYS A 114 7.36 -0.65 -11.83
N THR A 115 7.28 -0.66 -10.50
CA THR A 115 8.47 -0.82 -9.64
C THR A 115 9.07 -2.21 -9.75
N ALA A 116 8.24 -3.24 -9.80
CA ALA A 116 8.66 -4.61 -9.99
C ALA A 116 9.30 -4.84 -11.37
N LEU A 117 8.72 -4.27 -12.44
CA LEU A 117 9.30 -4.36 -13.78
C LEU A 117 10.67 -3.70 -13.86
N ALA A 118 10.84 -2.57 -13.17
CA ALA A 118 12.13 -1.87 -13.12
C ALA A 118 13.22 -2.77 -12.49
N GLU A 119 12.92 -3.44 -11.36
CA GLU A 119 13.84 -4.40 -10.73
C GLU A 119 14.09 -5.64 -11.59
N TYR A 120 13.05 -6.16 -12.24
CA TYR A 120 13.18 -7.29 -13.15
C TYR A 120 14.19 -7.01 -14.27
N VAL A 121 14.09 -5.85 -14.92
CA VAL A 121 15.01 -5.46 -16.00
C VAL A 121 16.43 -5.32 -15.46
N PHE A 122 16.61 -4.71 -14.29
CA PHE A 122 17.93 -4.60 -13.65
C PHE A 122 18.57 -5.96 -13.39
N LEU A 123 17.81 -6.92 -12.86
CA LEU A 123 18.28 -8.28 -12.62
C LEU A 123 18.52 -9.08 -13.91
N LYS A 124 17.71 -8.89 -14.95
CA LYS A 124 17.90 -9.56 -16.25
C LYS A 124 19.11 -9.07 -17.03
N LEU A 125 19.61 -7.89 -16.69
CA LEU A 125 20.81 -7.31 -17.29
C LEU A 125 22.02 -7.44 -16.36
N ASP A 126 22.02 -8.45 -15.48
CA ASP A 126 23.14 -8.82 -14.60
C ASP A 126 23.67 -7.66 -13.75
N GLY A 127 22.78 -6.76 -13.32
CA GLY A 127 23.15 -5.64 -12.46
C GLY A 127 23.89 -4.51 -13.18
N ASP A 128 23.77 -4.42 -14.51
CA ASP A 128 24.37 -3.37 -15.34
C ASP A 128 24.09 -1.95 -14.82
N SER A 129 25.10 -1.07 -14.90
CA SER A 129 25.02 0.29 -14.36
C SER A 129 24.00 1.16 -15.08
N ARG A 130 23.84 1.00 -16.41
CA ARG A 130 22.83 1.73 -17.17
C ARG A 130 21.43 1.21 -16.83
N ALA A 131 21.26 -0.10 -16.64
CA ALA A 131 20.01 -0.68 -16.18
C ALA A 131 19.63 -0.17 -14.78
N LYS A 132 20.62 -0.05 -13.87
CA LYS A 132 20.46 0.54 -12.53
C LYS A 132 19.97 1.99 -12.63
N ASP A 133 20.60 2.81 -13.47
CA ASP A 133 20.23 4.23 -13.61
C ASP A 133 18.81 4.39 -14.16
N ILE A 134 18.42 3.59 -15.15
CA ILE A 134 17.04 3.58 -15.68
C ILE A 134 16.05 3.10 -14.62
N MET A 135 16.39 2.05 -13.88
CA MET A 135 15.54 1.55 -12.80
C MET A 135 15.32 2.62 -11.72
N LEU A 136 16.39 3.30 -11.31
CA LEU A 136 16.32 4.36 -10.31
C LEU A 136 15.54 5.56 -10.83
N ASP A 137 15.70 5.97 -12.09
CA ASP A 137 14.91 7.04 -12.70
C ASP A 137 13.41 6.69 -12.74
N LEU A 138 13.07 5.45 -13.15
CA LEU A 138 11.70 4.97 -13.12
C LEU A 138 11.12 4.98 -11.70
N LYS A 139 11.87 4.52 -10.70
CA LYS A 139 11.42 4.50 -9.29
C LYS A 139 11.33 5.91 -8.68
N ASP A 140 12.28 6.79 -8.98
CA ASP A 140 12.32 8.17 -8.50
C ASP A 140 11.21 9.03 -9.16
N ASN A 141 10.75 8.66 -10.36
CA ASN A 141 9.54 9.22 -10.97
C ASN A 141 8.28 8.76 -10.22
N ALA A 142 8.05 9.39 -9.07
CA ALA A 142 7.02 9.04 -8.10
C ALA A 142 5.65 9.66 -8.42
N LEU A 143 5.37 10.13 -9.64
CA LEU A 143 4.08 10.76 -9.96
C LEU A 143 2.90 9.84 -9.65
N ILE A 144 2.99 8.57 -10.06
CA ILE A 144 1.98 7.54 -9.78
C ILE A 144 1.81 7.36 -8.27
N LEU A 145 2.91 7.29 -7.51
CA LEU A 145 2.86 7.16 -6.05
C LEU A 145 2.21 8.38 -5.39
N ARG A 146 2.60 9.59 -5.78
CA ARG A 146 2.04 10.85 -5.24
C ARG A 146 0.54 10.94 -5.49
N ILE A 147 0.09 10.55 -6.68
CA ILE A 147 -1.33 10.53 -7.04
C ILE A 147 -2.09 9.46 -6.24
N CYS A 148 -1.53 8.25 -6.12
CA CYS A 148 -2.09 7.18 -5.27
C CYS A 148 -2.26 7.66 -3.82
N MET A 149 -1.20 8.23 -3.24
CA MET A 149 -1.22 8.78 -1.89
C MET A 149 -2.22 9.90 -1.72
N ALA A 150 -2.40 10.78 -2.71
CA ALA A 150 -3.42 11.82 -2.67
C ALA A 150 -4.84 11.22 -2.56
N GLY A 151 -5.15 10.19 -3.35
CA GLY A 151 -6.42 9.48 -3.25
C GLY A 151 -6.63 8.85 -1.87
N MET A 152 -5.61 8.18 -1.33
CA MET A 152 -5.66 7.59 0.01
C MET A 152 -5.85 8.65 1.11
N VAL A 153 -5.17 9.80 1.02
CA VAL A 153 -5.32 10.90 1.97
C VAL A 153 -6.74 11.44 1.97
N VAL A 154 -7.33 11.66 0.79
CA VAL A 154 -8.73 12.12 0.68
C VAL A 154 -9.68 11.08 1.28
N TYR A 155 -9.46 9.79 1.03
CA TYR A 155 -10.24 8.71 1.65
C TYR A 155 -10.18 8.78 3.18
N ILE A 156 -8.97 8.87 3.75
CA ILE A 156 -8.76 8.90 5.21
C ILE A 156 -9.39 10.15 5.83
N ILE A 157 -9.21 11.32 5.23
CA ILE A 157 -9.81 12.58 5.73
C ILE A 157 -11.33 12.48 5.70
N THR A 158 -11.90 11.92 4.64
CA THR A 158 -13.35 11.73 4.51
C THR A 158 -13.88 10.79 5.59
N LEU A 159 -13.18 9.68 5.85
CA LEU A 159 -13.54 8.75 6.92
C LEU A 159 -13.46 9.43 8.30
N ILE A 160 -12.40 10.18 8.58
CA ILE A 160 -12.26 10.94 9.84
C ILE A 160 -13.42 11.92 10.00
N ALA A 161 -13.75 12.69 8.96
CA ALA A 161 -14.88 13.62 9.00
C ALA A 161 -16.21 12.88 9.25
N ALA A 162 -16.42 11.75 8.59
CA ALA A 162 -17.62 10.92 8.76
C ALA A 162 -17.75 10.35 10.19
N ILE A 163 -16.64 10.01 10.85
CA ILE A 163 -16.60 9.58 12.26
C ILE A 163 -16.89 10.76 13.19
N VAL A 164 -16.15 11.88 13.05
CA VAL A 164 -16.24 13.03 13.96
C VAL A 164 -17.61 13.71 13.91
N THR A 165 -18.26 13.71 12.74
CA THR A 165 -19.63 14.21 12.58
C THR A 165 -20.70 13.26 13.11
N GLY A 166 -20.33 12.03 13.50
CA GLY A 166 -21.25 11.01 14.01
C GLY A 166 -22.10 10.33 12.93
N VAL A 167 -21.97 10.74 11.66
CA VAL A 167 -22.83 10.32 10.55
C VAL A 167 -22.80 8.80 10.34
N ILE A 168 -21.64 8.17 10.51
CA ILE A 168 -21.52 6.72 10.28
C ILE A 168 -21.81 5.87 11.53
N GLY A 169 -22.11 6.50 12.66
CA GLY A 169 -22.45 5.81 13.92
C GLY A 169 -21.26 5.21 14.68
N PHE A 170 -20.03 5.43 14.22
CA PHE A 170 -18.83 5.05 14.97
C PHE A 170 -18.63 5.99 16.16
N PRO A 171 -18.14 5.49 17.31
CA PRO A 171 -17.76 6.35 18.42
C PRO A 171 -16.56 7.22 18.03
N VAL A 172 -16.54 8.49 18.46
CA VAL A 172 -15.52 9.48 18.04
C VAL A 172 -14.07 9.01 18.28
N TRP A 173 -13.81 8.24 19.35
CA TRP A 173 -12.47 7.71 19.62
C TRP A 173 -11.96 6.75 18.55
N SER A 174 -12.82 6.20 17.70
CA SER A 174 -12.43 5.29 16.61
C SER A 174 -11.56 5.96 15.54
N VAL A 175 -11.45 7.31 15.55
CA VAL A 175 -10.48 8.04 14.73
C VAL A 175 -9.06 7.52 14.93
N ILE A 176 -8.69 7.07 16.13
CA ILE A 176 -7.37 6.48 16.44
C ILE A 176 -7.10 5.22 15.59
N PHE A 177 -8.16 4.51 15.21
CA PHE A 177 -8.09 3.32 14.36
C PHE A 177 -8.29 3.63 12.88
N THR A 178 -8.12 4.88 12.46
CA THR A 178 -7.87 5.20 11.05
C THR A 178 -6.40 4.97 10.71
N ILE A 179 -6.08 4.82 9.42
CA ILE A 179 -4.73 4.40 8.99
C ILE A 179 -3.65 5.39 9.45
N LEU A 180 -3.95 6.70 9.41
CA LEU A 180 -2.97 7.74 9.67
C LEU A 180 -2.43 7.74 11.11
N PRO A 181 -3.25 7.76 12.17
CA PRO A 181 -2.75 7.67 13.55
C PRO A 181 -1.92 6.40 13.81
N VAL A 182 -2.37 5.24 13.31
CA VAL A 182 -1.61 3.99 13.47
C VAL A 182 -0.27 4.07 12.74
N ALA A 183 -0.25 4.60 11.51
CA ALA A 183 0.99 4.79 10.75
C ALA A 183 1.96 5.73 11.46
N ILE A 184 1.47 6.82 12.08
CA ILE A 184 2.30 7.75 12.87
C ILE A 184 2.94 7.04 14.07
N LEU A 185 2.19 6.20 14.78
CA LEU A 185 2.70 5.44 15.92
C LEU A 185 3.78 4.43 15.51
N LEU A 186 3.64 3.82 14.33
CA LEU A 186 4.56 2.82 13.82
C LEU A 186 5.78 3.43 13.11
N PHE A 187 5.70 4.70 12.67
CA PHE A 187 6.74 5.37 11.89
C PHE A 187 8.15 5.29 12.50
N PRO A 188 8.36 5.48 13.83
CA PRO A 188 9.68 5.39 14.44
C PRO A 188 10.35 4.01 14.33
N LEU A 189 9.56 2.95 14.12
CA LEU A 189 10.05 1.57 14.03
C LEU A 189 10.71 1.27 12.68
N LYS A 190 10.51 2.13 11.67
CA LYS A 190 11.09 2.00 10.32
C LYS A 190 10.88 0.62 9.69
N ILE A 191 9.68 0.05 9.87
CA ILE A 191 9.33 -1.28 9.35
C ILE A 191 8.95 -1.17 7.87
N ILE A 192 9.52 -2.03 7.03
CA ILE A 192 9.13 -2.15 5.61
C ILE A 192 7.68 -2.66 5.56
N GLY A 193 6.81 -1.86 4.93
CA GLY A 193 5.35 -2.09 4.90
C GLY A 193 4.58 -1.51 6.08
N THR A 194 5.12 -0.50 6.79
CA THR A 194 4.44 0.17 7.92
C THR A 194 3.00 0.60 7.59
N LEU A 195 2.75 1.14 6.39
CA LEU A 195 1.43 1.58 5.98
C LEU A 195 0.43 0.41 5.84
N HIS A 196 0.90 -0.75 5.38
CA HIS A 196 0.09 -1.97 5.31
C HIS A 196 -0.27 -2.48 6.71
N ILE A 197 0.67 -2.44 7.66
CA ILE A 197 0.39 -2.79 9.07
C ILE A 197 -0.67 -1.86 9.65
N ALA A 198 -0.53 -0.55 9.43
CA ALA A 198 -1.50 0.43 9.88
C ALA A 198 -2.90 0.14 9.33
N ALA A 199 -2.99 -0.15 8.02
CA ALA A 199 -4.26 -0.47 7.38
C ALA A 199 -4.87 -1.79 7.88
N MET A 200 -4.07 -2.83 8.11
CA MET A 200 -4.55 -4.09 8.71
C MET A 200 -5.14 -3.87 10.10
N VAL A 201 -4.46 -3.10 10.96
CA VAL A 201 -4.94 -2.76 12.31
C VAL A 201 -6.25 -1.96 12.23
N SER A 202 -6.32 -0.99 11.32
CA SER A 202 -7.54 -0.20 11.09
C SER A 202 -8.71 -1.07 10.64
N MET A 203 -8.53 -1.90 9.62
CA MET A 203 -9.57 -2.79 9.11
C MET A 203 -10.03 -3.79 10.16
N PHE A 204 -9.10 -4.32 10.96
CA PHE A 204 -9.44 -5.19 12.08
C PHE A 204 -10.33 -4.48 13.11
N ALA A 205 -10.04 -3.23 13.45
CA ALA A 205 -10.91 -2.45 14.33
C ALA A 205 -12.29 -2.20 13.69
N TRP A 206 -12.34 -1.88 12.40
CA TRP A 206 -13.61 -1.62 11.69
C TRP A 206 -14.55 -2.83 11.68
N ILE A 207 -14.05 -4.07 11.74
CA ILE A 207 -14.86 -5.29 11.89
C ILE A 207 -15.73 -5.25 13.16
N PHE A 208 -15.25 -4.62 14.24
CA PHE A 208 -15.98 -4.52 15.50
C PHE A 208 -16.84 -3.25 15.61
N LEU A 209 -16.57 -2.24 14.77
CA LEU A 209 -17.30 -0.97 14.75
C LEU A 209 -18.54 -1.01 13.84
N ILE A 210 -18.62 -1.99 12.93
CA ILE A 210 -19.77 -2.29 12.06
C ILE A 210 -20.60 -3.43 12.63
#